data_AF-A0A455U9G3-F1
#
_entry.id   AF-A0A455U9G3-F1
#
_cell.length_a   1.000
_cell.length_b   1.000
_cell.length_c   1.000
_cell.angle_alpha   90.00
_cell.angle_beta   90.00
_cell.angle_gamma   90.00
#
_symmetry.space_group_name_H-M   'P 1'
#
loop_
_entity.id
_entity.type
_entity.pdbx_description
1 polymer ?
#
loop_
_entity_poly.entity_id
_entity_poly.type
_entity_poly.pdbx_seq_one_letter_code
_entity_poly.pdbx_strand_id
1 'polypeptide(L)'
;MTENLVILGGHVTDNSSVDEPSGVIRAFDVHTGELVWNWDSGNPDDTEPLAEGETYTRNSPNVWAPISVDEELGMVYLPMGNATPDQFGANRSENDETYSAGLVALNLEDGQVEWVYQFVHHDLWDMDSPAQPVLIDLATNNGTQPAVIQPTKQGSLYVLNRETGEPIVPIEEVPAPQGAVEGDWTAETQPRSALNLLPPPLTERDMWGASPFDQMMCRIQFNSLRYEGQYTPPSLEGSIVYPGNVGVMNWGGVAVDPERQALFTGAKYLAFISTLVPREEGRRRTRLGQRTRVAA
;
A
#
# COMPACT_ATOMS: atom_id res chain seq x y z
N MET A 1 -2.08 -19.71 -6.76
CA MET A 1 -2.66 -20.94 -7.32
C MET A 1 -2.57 -21.98 -6.22
N THR A 2 -3.67 -22.69 -5.99
CA THR A 2 -3.80 -23.79 -5.02
C THR A 2 -3.96 -25.10 -5.78
N GLU A 3 -4.26 -26.20 -5.11
CA GLU A 3 -4.63 -27.45 -5.77
C GLU A 3 -5.83 -27.28 -6.70
N ASN A 4 -6.84 -26.50 -6.30
CA ASN A 4 -8.12 -26.39 -7.00
C ASN A 4 -8.42 -25.01 -7.60
N LEU A 5 -7.76 -23.94 -7.14
CA LEU A 5 -8.09 -22.55 -7.51
C LEU A 5 -6.92 -21.75 -8.07
N VAL A 6 -7.19 -20.97 -9.11
CA VAL A 6 -6.35 -19.85 -9.57
C VAL A 6 -6.96 -18.55 -9.09
N ILE A 7 -6.31 -17.90 -8.12
CA ILE A 7 -6.72 -16.60 -7.60
C ILE A 7 -5.94 -15.50 -8.32
N LEU A 8 -6.66 -14.52 -8.87
CA LEU A 8 -6.12 -13.44 -9.69
C LEU A 8 -6.54 -12.09 -9.11
N GLY A 9 -5.53 -11.26 -8.80
CA GLY A 9 -5.68 -9.82 -8.69
C GLY A 9 -5.44 -9.13 -10.05
N GLY A 10 -5.47 -7.81 -10.06
CA GLY A 10 -5.23 -7.01 -11.26
C GLY A 10 -4.51 -5.71 -10.96
N HIS A 11 -3.60 -5.31 -11.85
CA HIS A 11 -3.06 -3.95 -11.85
C HIS A 11 -4.04 -3.00 -12.55
N VAL A 12 -4.61 -2.08 -11.78
CA VAL A 12 -5.37 -0.91 -12.27
C VAL A 12 -4.40 0.24 -12.43
N THR A 13 -4.58 1.10 -13.44
CA THR A 13 -3.59 2.15 -13.72
C THR A 13 -3.76 3.32 -12.78
N ASP A 14 -2.74 3.58 -11.97
CA ASP A 14 -2.77 4.67 -11.01
C ASP A 14 -2.85 6.05 -11.66
N ASN A 15 -3.55 6.96 -10.97
CA ASN A 15 -3.55 8.41 -11.22
C ASN A 15 -3.87 8.84 -12.67
N SER A 16 -4.57 8.00 -13.43
CA SER A 16 -4.98 8.30 -14.81
C SER A 16 -6.41 8.83 -14.88
N SER A 17 -7.30 8.24 -14.10
CA SER A 17 -8.70 8.64 -13.93
C SER A 17 -9.13 8.47 -12.48
N VAL A 18 -10.29 9.04 -12.14
CA VAL A 18 -11.04 8.72 -10.90
C VAL A 18 -12.19 7.73 -11.19
N ASP A 19 -12.22 7.24 -12.43
CA ASP A 19 -13.24 6.38 -13.00
C ASP A 19 -12.52 5.20 -13.65
N GLU A 20 -11.76 4.45 -12.87
CA GLU A 20 -11.00 3.28 -13.31
C GLU A 20 -11.82 1.98 -13.17
N PRO A 21 -11.45 0.89 -13.86
CA PRO A 21 -12.00 -0.43 -13.60
C PRO A 21 -11.85 -0.85 -12.13
N SER A 22 -12.70 -1.78 -11.69
CA SER A 22 -12.61 -2.37 -10.36
C SER A 22 -11.28 -3.10 -10.13
N GLY A 23 -10.79 -3.04 -8.90
CA GLY A 23 -9.65 -3.82 -8.39
C GLY A 23 -9.98 -5.27 -8.04
N VAL A 24 -11.23 -5.73 -8.26
CA VAL A 24 -11.76 -7.04 -7.90
C VAL A 24 -10.79 -8.22 -8.10
N ILE A 25 -10.74 -9.06 -7.07
CA ILE A 25 -10.03 -10.33 -7.02
C ILE A 25 -10.99 -11.44 -7.45
N ARG A 26 -10.51 -12.42 -8.21
CA ARG A 26 -11.33 -13.54 -8.70
C ARG A 26 -10.64 -14.86 -8.51
N ALA A 27 -11.37 -15.89 -8.11
CA ALA A 27 -10.89 -17.26 -8.05
C ALA A 27 -11.57 -18.14 -9.09
N PHE A 28 -10.77 -18.86 -9.87
CA PHE A 28 -11.24 -19.76 -10.91
C PHE A 28 -10.85 -21.20 -10.59
N ASP A 29 -11.72 -22.15 -10.90
CA ASP A 29 -11.38 -23.58 -10.81
C ASP A 29 -10.26 -23.92 -11.81
N VAL A 30 -9.21 -24.60 -11.35
CA VAL A 30 -8.02 -24.94 -12.15
C VAL A 30 -8.35 -25.92 -13.30
N HIS A 31 -9.38 -26.75 -13.13
CA HIS A 31 -9.76 -27.79 -14.07
C HIS A 31 -10.79 -27.34 -15.10
N THR A 32 -11.77 -26.53 -14.69
CA THR A 32 -12.89 -26.10 -15.56
C THR A 32 -12.70 -24.67 -16.07
N GLY A 33 -11.97 -23.83 -15.34
CA GLY A 33 -11.87 -22.39 -15.62
C GLY A 33 -13.12 -21.60 -15.22
N GLU A 34 -14.07 -22.22 -14.52
CA GLU A 34 -15.27 -21.54 -14.02
C GLU A 34 -14.91 -20.60 -12.87
N LEU A 35 -15.58 -19.44 -12.82
CA LEU A 35 -15.45 -18.49 -11.72
C LEU A 35 -16.16 -19.06 -10.49
N VAL A 36 -15.40 -19.28 -9.41
CA VAL A 36 -15.89 -19.88 -8.15
C VAL A 36 -16.39 -18.79 -7.22
N TRP A 37 -15.56 -17.78 -6.97
CA TRP A 37 -15.91 -16.59 -6.21
C TRP A 37 -15.17 -15.37 -6.73
N ASN A 38 -15.68 -14.20 -6.35
CA ASN A 38 -15.05 -12.91 -6.58
C ASN A 38 -15.06 -12.10 -5.29
N TRP A 39 -14.13 -11.17 -5.12
CA TRP A 39 -14.14 -10.25 -4.00
C TRP A 39 -13.76 -8.87 -4.48
N ASP A 40 -14.69 -7.92 -4.31
CA ASP A 40 -14.52 -6.53 -4.65
C ASP A 40 -14.57 -5.71 -3.37
N SER A 41 -13.49 -4.99 -3.06
CA SER A 41 -13.41 -4.18 -1.85
C SER A 41 -14.51 -3.12 -1.75
N GLY A 42 -15.09 -2.68 -2.89
CA GLY A 42 -16.22 -1.78 -2.92
C GLY A 42 -17.55 -2.40 -2.45
N ASN A 43 -17.68 -3.74 -2.51
CA ASN A 43 -18.83 -4.50 -2.03
C ASN A 43 -18.35 -5.84 -1.43
N PRO A 44 -17.68 -5.80 -0.27
CA PRO A 44 -16.83 -6.89 0.23
C PRO A 44 -17.61 -8.13 0.71
N ASP A 45 -18.90 -7.99 1.01
CA ASP A 45 -19.75 -9.07 1.51
C ASP A 45 -20.32 -9.94 0.38
N ASP A 46 -20.36 -9.41 -0.85
CA ASP A 46 -20.93 -10.08 -2.02
C ASP A 46 -19.84 -10.80 -2.81
N THR A 47 -19.66 -12.08 -2.48
CA THR A 47 -18.58 -12.89 -3.07
C THR A 47 -19.04 -13.89 -4.12
N GLU A 48 -20.34 -13.90 -4.42
CA GLU A 48 -20.90 -14.72 -5.48
C GLU A 48 -20.59 -14.13 -6.86
N PRO A 49 -20.34 -14.97 -7.89
CA PRO A 49 -20.21 -14.51 -9.26
C PRO A 49 -21.39 -13.63 -9.71
N LEU A 50 -21.08 -12.40 -10.13
CA LEU A 50 -22.11 -11.45 -10.59
C LEU A 50 -22.98 -12.00 -11.72
N ALA A 51 -24.25 -11.58 -11.76
CA ALA A 51 -25.17 -11.94 -12.82
C ALA A 51 -24.84 -11.21 -14.14
N GLU A 52 -25.39 -11.71 -15.25
CA GLU A 52 -25.18 -11.09 -16.57
C GLU A 52 -25.68 -9.64 -16.58
N GLY A 53 -24.79 -8.70 -16.93
CA GLY A 53 -25.08 -7.27 -17.02
C GLY A 53 -24.77 -6.47 -15.76
N GLU A 54 -24.42 -7.12 -14.65
CA GLU A 54 -23.91 -6.46 -13.45
C GLU A 54 -22.42 -6.12 -13.60
N THR A 55 -21.98 -5.13 -12.84
CA THR A 55 -20.59 -4.64 -12.87
C THR A 55 -20.08 -4.40 -11.47
N TYR A 56 -18.81 -4.74 -11.26
CA TYR A 56 -18.06 -4.41 -10.05
C TYR A 56 -17.95 -2.90 -9.81
N THR A 57 -17.69 -2.56 -8.55
CA THR A 57 -17.46 -1.21 -8.07
C THR A 57 -16.24 -0.63 -8.77
N ARG A 58 -16.47 0.45 -9.52
CA ARG A 58 -15.39 1.14 -10.22
C ARG A 58 -14.43 1.75 -9.20
N ASN A 59 -13.16 1.79 -9.57
CA ASN A 59 -12.11 2.43 -8.80
C ASN A 59 -11.84 1.84 -7.40
N SER A 60 -12.34 0.63 -7.13
CA SER A 60 -12.07 -0.06 -5.87
C SER A 60 -10.59 -0.48 -5.76
N PRO A 61 -10.01 -0.48 -4.54
CA PRO A 61 -8.63 -0.90 -4.31
C PRO A 61 -8.31 -2.27 -4.92
N ASN A 62 -7.16 -2.35 -5.57
CA ASN A 62 -6.75 -3.54 -6.31
C ASN A 62 -5.68 -4.37 -5.59
N VAL A 63 -5.35 -5.53 -6.15
CA VAL A 63 -4.21 -6.36 -5.75
C VAL A 63 -3.30 -6.55 -6.96
N TRP A 64 -2.25 -5.75 -7.05
CA TRP A 64 -1.28 -5.82 -8.15
C TRP A 64 -0.02 -6.62 -7.77
N ALA A 65 0.27 -6.72 -6.48
CA ALA A 65 1.38 -7.51 -5.94
C ALA A 65 1.02 -9.01 -5.87
N PRO A 66 2.01 -9.92 -5.78
CA PRO A 66 1.73 -11.35 -5.72
C PRO A 66 0.97 -11.73 -4.43
N ILE A 67 0.00 -12.63 -4.58
CA ILE A 67 -0.85 -13.15 -3.50
C ILE A 67 -0.21 -14.39 -2.87
N SER A 68 -0.40 -14.58 -1.57
CA SER A 68 -0.01 -15.79 -0.84
C SER A 68 -1.23 -16.54 -0.35
N VAL A 69 -1.12 -17.87 -0.24
CA VAL A 69 -2.22 -18.74 0.19
C VAL A 69 -1.70 -19.77 1.18
N ASP A 70 -2.47 -20.03 2.23
CA ASP A 70 -2.30 -21.16 3.15
C ASP A 70 -3.46 -22.13 2.92
N GLU A 71 -3.20 -23.24 2.22
CA GLU A 71 -4.25 -24.24 1.92
C GLU A 71 -4.66 -25.06 3.13
N GLU A 72 -3.80 -25.18 4.16
CA GLU A 72 -4.12 -25.92 5.38
C GLU A 72 -5.09 -25.11 6.25
N LEU A 73 -4.87 -23.79 6.33
CA LEU A 73 -5.79 -22.87 7.00
C LEU A 73 -7.00 -22.48 6.14
N GLY A 74 -6.94 -22.71 4.83
CA GLY A 74 -7.97 -22.24 3.90
C GLY A 74 -8.01 -20.72 3.78
N MET A 75 -6.84 -20.06 3.76
CA MET A 75 -6.72 -18.60 3.79
C MET A 75 -5.96 -18.03 2.59
N VAL A 76 -6.44 -16.90 2.06
CA VAL A 76 -5.82 -16.13 0.98
C VAL A 76 -5.40 -14.76 1.51
N TYR A 77 -4.15 -14.37 1.30
CA TYR A 77 -3.58 -13.11 1.80
C TYR A 77 -3.34 -12.13 0.65
N LEU A 78 -4.09 -11.05 0.66
CA LEU A 78 -4.13 -10.03 -0.38
C LEU A 78 -3.36 -8.78 0.05
N PRO A 79 -2.15 -8.53 -0.50
CA PRO A 79 -1.45 -7.26 -0.31
C PRO A 79 -2.18 -6.17 -1.11
N MET A 80 -2.89 -5.29 -0.41
CA MET A 80 -3.79 -4.33 -1.04
C MET A 80 -3.06 -3.08 -1.55
N GLY A 81 -3.50 -2.64 -2.74
CA GLY A 81 -3.23 -1.36 -3.37
C GLY A 81 -4.01 -0.21 -2.73
N ASN A 82 -4.11 0.91 -3.45
CA ASN A 82 -4.90 2.08 -3.08
C ASN A 82 -6.10 2.27 -4.01
N ALA A 83 -7.15 2.93 -3.50
CA ALA A 83 -8.13 3.59 -4.36
C ALA A 83 -7.49 4.81 -5.05
N THR A 84 -7.62 4.91 -6.36
CA THR A 84 -7.02 6.02 -7.11
C THR A 84 -7.88 7.30 -6.96
N PRO A 85 -7.29 8.51 -6.94
CA PRO A 85 -5.86 8.83 -7.02
C PRO A 85 -5.12 8.57 -5.70
N ASP A 86 -3.89 8.08 -5.78
CA ASP A 86 -3.16 7.58 -4.61
C ASP A 86 -2.70 8.68 -3.64
N GLN A 87 -2.62 9.92 -4.13
CA GLN A 87 -2.04 11.06 -3.42
C GLN A 87 -3.08 12.13 -3.08
N PHE A 88 -4.36 11.80 -3.24
CA PHE A 88 -5.50 12.66 -2.89
C PHE A 88 -6.71 11.80 -2.53
N GLY A 89 -7.07 11.77 -1.25
CA GLY A 89 -8.03 10.83 -0.66
C GLY A 89 -9.44 11.40 -0.42
N ALA A 90 -9.71 12.65 -0.80
CA ALA A 90 -10.92 13.38 -0.42
C ALA A 90 -12.26 12.69 -0.73
N ASN A 91 -12.29 11.80 -1.72
CA ASN A 91 -13.51 11.12 -2.18
C ASN A 91 -13.51 9.61 -1.89
N ARG A 92 -12.62 9.14 -1.01
CA ARG A 92 -12.60 7.73 -0.60
C ARG A 92 -13.87 7.37 0.16
N SER A 93 -14.46 6.25 -0.22
CA SER A 93 -15.54 5.61 0.53
C SER A 93 -15.00 4.97 1.81
N GLU A 94 -15.90 4.60 2.72
CA GLU A 94 -15.54 3.85 3.93
C GLU A 94 -14.82 2.53 3.60
N ASN A 95 -15.22 1.88 2.51
CA ASN A 95 -14.57 0.67 2.01
C ASN A 95 -13.17 0.96 1.46
N ASP A 96 -12.98 2.06 0.73
CA ASP A 96 -11.64 2.48 0.29
C ASP A 96 -10.74 2.74 1.50
N GLU A 97 -11.25 3.38 2.54
CA GLU A 97 -10.54 3.63 3.79
C GLU A 97 -10.28 2.36 4.60
N THR A 98 -11.03 1.28 4.39
CA THR A 98 -10.85 0.03 5.14
C THR A 98 -9.89 -0.92 4.43
N TYR A 99 -9.98 -1.02 3.10
CA TYR A 99 -9.30 -2.04 2.32
C TYR A 99 -8.10 -1.53 1.51
N SER A 100 -7.77 -0.24 1.56
CA SER A 100 -6.54 0.29 0.95
C SER A 100 -5.30 0.12 1.84
N ALA A 101 -4.12 0.05 1.22
CA ALA A 101 -2.80 0.11 1.85
C ALA A 101 -2.67 -0.81 3.09
N GLY A 102 -3.08 -2.07 2.92
CA GLY A 102 -3.17 -3.04 4.00
C GLY A 102 -2.92 -4.47 3.55
N LEU A 103 -3.32 -5.40 4.40
CA LEU A 103 -3.39 -6.83 4.13
C LEU A 103 -4.80 -7.31 4.46
N VAL A 104 -5.45 -7.92 3.48
CA VAL A 104 -6.76 -8.55 3.65
C VAL A 104 -6.58 -10.05 3.61
N ALA A 105 -7.19 -10.76 4.55
CA ALA A 105 -7.24 -12.21 4.53
C ALA A 105 -8.66 -12.66 4.20
N LEU A 106 -8.78 -13.46 3.16
CA LEU A 106 -10.04 -14.05 2.72
C LEU A 106 -10.07 -15.54 3.01
N ASN A 107 -11.26 -16.06 3.25
CA ASN A 107 -11.53 -17.49 3.19
C ASN A 107 -11.31 -18.00 1.76
N LEU A 108 -10.59 -19.11 1.62
CA LEU A 108 -10.21 -19.67 0.33
C LEU A 108 -11.41 -20.27 -0.43
N GLU A 109 -12.41 -20.78 0.27
CA GLU A 109 -13.54 -21.50 -0.32
C GLU A 109 -14.56 -20.55 -0.95
N ASP A 110 -14.86 -19.44 -0.29
CA ASP A 110 -15.95 -18.53 -0.67
C ASP A 110 -15.53 -17.07 -0.86
N GLY A 111 -14.27 -16.72 -0.58
CA GLY A 111 -13.74 -15.36 -0.75
C GLY A 111 -14.19 -14.36 0.31
N GLN A 112 -14.87 -14.79 1.38
CA GLN A 112 -15.35 -13.91 2.44
C GLN A 112 -14.18 -13.34 3.27
N VAL A 113 -14.34 -12.11 3.77
CA VAL A 113 -13.31 -11.47 4.59
C VAL A 113 -13.27 -12.12 5.97
N GLU A 114 -12.11 -12.65 6.33
CA GLU A 114 -11.86 -13.21 7.67
C GLU A 114 -11.25 -12.15 8.59
N TRP A 115 -10.28 -11.38 8.07
CA TRP A 115 -9.75 -10.21 8.75
C TRP A 115 -9.08 -9.23 7.78
N VAL A 116 -8.92 -7.99 8.23
CA VAL A 116 -8.18 -6.93 7.55
C VAL A 116 -7.27 -6.21 8.53
N TYR A 117 -6.05 -5.90 8.09
CA TYR A 117 -5.13 -5.04 8.84
C TYR A 117 -4.61 -3.92 7.92
N GLN A 118 -4.88 -2.68 8.28
CA GLN A 118 -4.43 -1.52 7.52
C GLN A 118 -3.03 -1.07 8.00
N PHE A 119 -2.12 -0.79 7.05
CA PHE A 119 -0.75 -0.34 7.36
C PHE A 119 -0.58 1.17 7.23
N VAL A 120 -1.43 1.82 6.43
CA VAL A 120 -1.46 3.29 6.30
C VAL A 120 -2.91 3.76 6.39
N HIS A 121 -3.21 4.54 7.42
CA HIS A 121 -4.50 5.21 7.54
C HIS A 121 -4.57 6.35 6.52
N HIS A 122 -5.63 6.37 5.71
CA HIS A 122 -5.86 7.41 4.71
C HIS A 122 -4.59 7.74 3.89
N ASP A 123 -4.11 6.78 3.12
CA ASP A 123 -2.82 6.89 2.40
C ASP A 123 -2.82 8.05 1.39
N LEU A 124 -1.91 9.01 1.54
CA LEU A 124 -1.72 10.12 0.59
C LEU A 124 -0.36 10.05 -0.12
N TRP A 125 0.34 8.93 0.00
CA TRP A 125 1.76 8.83 -0.33
C TRP A 125 2.08 7.73 -1.34
N ASP A 126 1.06 7.02 -1.85
CA ASP A 126 1.26 5.83 -2.68
C ASP A 126 2.16 4.81 -1.94
N MET A 127 1.78 4.52 -0.70
CA MET A 127 2.44 3.63 0.24
C MET A 127 1.63 2.33 0.44
N ASP A 128 1.08 1.78 -0.64
CA ASP A 128 0.44 0.46 -0.63
C ASP A 128 1.41 -0.72 -0.39
N SER A 129 0.87 -1.94 -0.35
CA SER A 129 1.61 -3.18 -0.11
C SER A 129 2.20 -3.75 -1.41
N PRO A 130 3.53 -3.67 -1.62
CA PRO A 130 4.10 -3.83 -2.96
C PRO A 130 4.64 -5.23 -3.27
N ALA A 131 4.50 -6.16 -2.34
CA ALA A 131 5.20 -7.45 -2.36
C ALA A 131 4.39 -8.54 -1.69
N GLN A 132 4.78 -9.78 -1.97
CA GLN A 132 4.10 -10.96 -1.47
C GLN A 132 4.13 -11.04 0.07
N PRO A 133 3.00 -11.37 0.73
CA PRO A 133 3.00 -11.75 2.13
C PRO A 133 3.81 -13.04 2.31
N VAL A 134 4.70 -13.12 3.30
CA VAL A 134 5.50 -14.34 3.54
C VAL A 134 4.90 -15.12 4.70
N LEU A 135 4.50 -16.37 4.43
CA LEU A 135 3.92 -17.28 5.42
C LEU A 135 5.03 -18.11 6.07
N ILE A 136 5.06 -18.14 7.40
CA ILE A 136 6.06 -18.90 8.16
C ILE A 136 5.52 -19.27 9.54
N ASP A 137 5.92 -20.44 10.04
CA ASP A 137 5.79 -20.78 11.45
C ASP A 137 6.95 -20.14 12.24
N LEU A 138 6.65 -19.02 12.88
CA LEU A 138 7.62 -18.17 13.54
C LEU A 138 7.88 -18.65 14.98
N ALA A 139 9.14 -18.94 15.30
CA ALA A 139 9.55 -19.25 16.66
C ALA A 139 9.56 -17.98 17.51
N THR A 140 8.66 -17.90 18.49
CA THR A 140 8.58 -16.81 19.46
C THR A 140 8.95 -17.28 20.87
N ASN A 141 9.12 -16.34 21.80
CA ASN A 141 9.32 -16.67 23.22
C ASN A 141 8.13 -17.44 23.84
N ASN A 142 6.95 -17.34 23.25
CA ASN A 142 5.72 -17.99 23.71
C ASN A 142 5.42 -19.30 22.95
N GLY A 143 6.38 -19.78 22.15
CA GLY A 143 6.21 -20.92 21.26
C GLY A 143 6.11 -20.53 19.78
N THR A 144 5.91 -21.52 18.93
CA THR A 144 5.72 -21.31 17.49
C THR A 144 4.35 -20.68 17.22
N GLN A 145 4.31 -19.63 16.41
CA GLN A 145 3.07 -18.98 15.98
C GLN A 145 2.96 -18.97 14.45
N PRO A 146 1.76 -19.18 13.90
CA PRO A 146 1.55 -19.13 12.46
C PRO A 146 1.56 -17.66 12.01
N ALA A 147 2.65 -17.23 11.37
CA ALA A 147 2.88 -15.84 11.03
C ALA A 147 2.71 -15.55 9.53
N VAL A 148 2.24 -14.34 9.24
CA VAL A 148 2.35 -13.68 7.93
C VAL A 148 3.18 -12.42 8.10
N ILE A 149 4.22 -12.28 7.27
CA ILE A 149 5.12 -11.14 7.26
C ILE A 149 4.84 -10.32 6.01
N GLN A 150 4.37 -9.09 6.19
CA GLN A 150 4.16 -8.15 5.09
C GLN A 150 5.27 -7.09 5.08
N PRO A 151 6.17 -7.10 4.07
CA PRO A 151 7.03 -5.97 3.79
C PRO A 151 6.27 -4.84 3.11
N THR A 152 6.58 -3.60 3.49
CA THR A 152 5.82 -2.44 3.01
C THR A 152 6.70 -1.31 2.50
N LYS A 153 6.09 -0.41 1.70
CA LYS A 153 6.73 0.81 1.23
C LYS A 153 7.13 1.73 2.38
N GLN A 154 6.35 1.76 3.47
CA GLN A 154 6.65 2.60 4.63
C GLN A 154 7.97 2.20 5.30
N GLY A 155 8.41 0.94 5.16
CA GLY A 155 9.65 0.44 5.77
C GLY A 155 9.46 -0.34 7.06
N SER A 156 8.22 -0.49 7.52
CA SER A 156 7.86 -1.47 8.54
C SER A 156 7.73 -2.87 7.94
N LEU A 157 8.06 -3.88 8.74
CA LEU A 157 7.71 -5.27 8.50
C LEU A 157 6.59 -5.61 9.48
N TYR A 158 5.37 -5.78 8.98
CA TYR A 158 4.24 -6.16 9.82
C TYR A 158 4.25 -7.68 9.96
N VAL A 159 4.30 -8.16 11.20
CA VAL A 159 4.31 -9.59 11.51
C VAL A 159 3.04 -9.88 12.29
N LEU A 160 2.07 -10.46 11.59
CA LEU A 160 0.74 -10.75 12.13
C LEU A 160 0.57 -12.27 12.26
N ASN A 161 -0.30 -12.69 13.17
CA ASN A 161 -0.80 -14.05 13.19
C ASN A 161 -1.67 -14.23 11.94
N ARG A 162 -1.33 -15.21 11.11
CA ARG A 162 -1.97 -15.39 9.80
C ARG A 162 -3.39 -15.96 9.89
N GLU A 163 -3.78 -16.53 11.04
CA GLU A 163 -5.16 -16.96 11.31
C GLU A 163 -6.04 -15.78 11.74
N THR A 164 -5.52 -14.91 12.62
CA THR A 164 -6.36 -13.91 13.33
C THR A 164 -6.12 -12.46 12.90
N GLY A 165 -5.05 -12.17 12.19
CA GLY A 165 -4.61 -10.80 11.88
C GLY A 165 -3.99 -10.05 13.07
N GLU A 166 -3.89 -10.68 14.25
CA GLU A 166 -3.36 -10.03 15.44
C GLU A 166 -1.83 -9.83 15.38
N PRO A 167 -1.28 -8.72 15.89
CA PRO A 167 0.16 -8.47 15.84
C PRO A 167 0.96 -9.46 16.70
N ILE A 168 1.95 -10.13 16.09
CA ILE A 168 2.96 -10.93 16.82
C ILE A 168 4.11 -10.03 17.26
N VAL A 169 4.56 -9.16 16.35
CA VAL A 169 5.50 -8.07 16.67
C VAL A 169 4.65 -6.84 17.05
N PRO A 170 4.98 -6.14 18.15
CA PRO A 170 4.23 -4.96 18.57
C PRO A 170 4.14 -3.90 17.46
N ILE A 171 2.96 -3.31 17.32
CA ILE A 171 2.69 -2.19 16.41
C ILE A 171 2.17 -1.04 17.27
N GLU A 172 2.77 0.14 17.09
CA GLU A 172 2.41 1.35 17.82
C GLU A 172 1.79 2.37 16.88
N GLU A 173 0.75 3.05 17.34
CA GLU A 173 0.19 4.23 16.66
C GLU A 173 1.08 5.44 16.93
N VAL A 174 1.74 5.97 15.89
CA VAL A 174 2.63 7.12 16.00
C VAL A 174 1.97 8.38 15.44
N PRO A 175 2.11 9.56 16.06
CA PRO A 175 1.55 10.80 15.51
C PRO A 175 2.08 11.08 14.10
N ALA A 176 1.17 11.46 13.20
CA ALA A 176 1.50 11.83 11.83
C ALA A 176 1.45 13.36 11.63
N PRO A 177 2.24 13.93 10.70
CA PRO A 177 2.09 15.32 10.28
C PRO A 177 0.68 15.63 9.78
N GLN A 178 0.14 16.79 10.16
CA GLN A 178 -1.25 17.16 9.90
C GLN A 178 -1.39 18.28 8.88
N GLY A 179 -2.54 18.40 8.23
CA GLY A 179 -2.87 19.54 7.37
C GLY A 179 -2.76 19.19 5.90
N ALA A 180 -3.70 18.39 5.42
CA ALA A 180 -3.90 18.18 3.99
C ALA A 180 -4.35 19.47 3.29
N VAL A 181 -4.39 19.43 1.96
CA VAL A 181 -5.01 20.49 1.15
C VAL A 181 -6.52 20.58 1.39
N GLU A 182 -7.12 21.70 1.01
CA GLU A 182 -8.57 21.90 1.14
C GLU A 182 -9.36 20.78 0.46
N GLY A 183 -10.34 20.23 1.18
CA GLY A 183 -11.19 19.14 0.72
C GLY A 183 -10.70 17.75 1.09
N ASP A 184 -9.46 17.60 1.54
CA ASP A 184 -8.87 16.34 1.98
C ASP A 184 -8.51 16.38 3.48
N TRP A 185 -8.04 15.27 4.05
CA TRP A 185 -7.68 15.19 5.47
C TRP A 185 -6.43 14.34 5.72
N THR A 186 -5.94 14.32 6.96
CA THR A 186 -4.82 13.48 7.40
C THR A 186 -5.24 12.69 8.62
N ALA A 187 -4.88 11.41 8.68
CA ALA A 187 -5.05 10.62 9.90
C ALA A 187 -4.17 11.17 11.03
N GLU A 188 -4.66 11.14 12.27
CA GLU A 188 -3.94 11.66 13.44
C GLU A 188 -2.68 10.82 13.75
N THR A 189 -2.78 9.51 13.53
CA THR A 189 -1.71 8.54 13.76
C THR A 189 -1.52 7.63 12.56
N GLN A 190 -0.40 6.91 12.55
CA GLN A 190 -0.09 5.85 11.60
C GLN A 190 0.45 4.62 12.35
N PRO A 191 0.12 3.39 11.90
CA PRO A 191 0.68 2.19 12.49
C PRO A 191 2.17 2.08 12.21
N ARG A 192 2.97 1.71 13.20
CA ARG A 192 4.41 1.46 13.04
C ARG A 192 4.81 0.17 13.76
N SER A 193 5.21 -0.83 12.99
CA SER A 193 5.79 -2.06 13.55
C SER A 193 7.13 -1.79 14.24
N ALA A 194 7.34 -2.42 15.40
CA ALA A 194 8.62 -2.42 16.11
C ALA A 194 9.75 -3.04 15.27
N LEU A 195 9.41 -3.94 14.34
CA LEU A 195 10.33 -4.43 13.32
C LEU A 195 10.23 -3.53 12.08
N ASN A 196 11.22 -2.66 11.89
CA ASN A 196 11.24 -1.74 10.75
C ASN A 196 12.68 -1.38 10.33
N LEU A 197 12.80 -0.88 9.11
CA LEU A 197 14.01 -0.38 8.48
C LEU A 197 13.85 1.09 8.09
N LEU A 198 13.12 1.85 8.91
CA LEU A 198 12.87 3.26 8.65
C LEU A 198 14.17 4.06 8.68
N PRO A 199 14.44 4.91 7.67
CA PRO A 199 15.56 5.83 7.75
C PRO A 199 15.24 6.98 8.74
N PRO A 200 16.27 7.64 9.30
CA PRO A 200 16.06 8.87 10.04
C PRO A 200 15.46 9.95 9.11
N PRO A 201 14.68 10.92 9.64
CA PRO A 201 14.20 12.04 8.85
C PRO A 201 15.34 12.82 8.18
N LEU A 202 15.09 13.31 6.97
CA LEU A 202 16.05 14.15 6.25
C LEU A 202 16.27 15.48 6.96
N THR A 203 17.48 15.98 6.82
CA THR A 203 17.93 17.28 7.31
C THR A 203 18.67 18.01 6.20
N GLU A 204 18.94 19.30 6.40
CA GLU A 204 19.77 20.08 5.45
C GLU A 204 21.16 19.47 5.19
N ARG A 205 21.66 18.64 6.12
CA ARG A 205 22.97 17.98 5.99
C ARG A 205 22.94 16.84 4.99
N ASP A 206 21.77 16.27 4.73
CA ASP A 206 21.57 15.17 3.78
C ASP A 206 21.49 15.68 2.33
N MET A 207 21.39 17.00 2.14
CA MET A 207 21.38 17.61 0.81
C MET A 207 22.76 17.49 0.15
N TRP A 208 22.79 16.73 -0.94
CA TRP A 208 23.98 16.47 -1.74
C TRP A 208 24.12 17.43 -2.91
N GLY A 209 25.35 17.72 -3.33
CA GLY A 209 25.63 18.48 -4.55
C GLY A 209 27.05 18.21 -5.05
N ALA A 210 27.26 18.24 -6.36
CA ALA A 210 28.58 18.03 -6.98
C ALA A 210 29.55 19.19 -6.69
N SER A 211 29.01 20.40 -6.49
CA SER A 211 29.71 21.60 -6.06
C SER A 211 29.04 22.25 -4.83
N PRO A 212 29.73 23.18 -4.14
CA PRO A 212 29.11 23.97 -3.07
C PRO A 212 27.87 24.76 -3.50
N PHE A 213 27.81 25.19 -4.78
CA PHE A 213 26.63 25.87 -5.32
C PHE A 213 25.45 24.91 -5.47
N ASP A 214 25.69 23.69 -5.97
CA ASP A 214 24.65 22.68 -6.10
C ASP A 214 24.10 22.29 -4.72
N GLN A 215 25.00 22.08 -3.75
CA GLN A 215 24.59 21.78 -2.37
C GLN A 215 23.77 22.92 -1.76
N MET A 216 24.19 24.18 -1.98
CA MET A 216 23.43 25.35 -1.54
C MET A 216 22.03 25.38 -2.18
N MET A 217 21.93 25.13 -3.49
CA MET A 217 20.65 25.10 -4.19
C MET A 217 19.74 23.97 -3.69
N CYS A 218 20.28 22.78 -3.43
CA CYS A 218 19.51 21.67 -2.84
C CYS A 218 19.01 22.01 -1.43
N ARG A 219 19.80 22.71 -0.62
CA ARG A 219 19.35 23.19 0.71
C ARG A 219 18.28 24.27 0.62
N ILE A 220 18.39 25.19 -0.34
CA ILE A 220 17.34 26.18 -0.59
C ILE A 220 16.05 25.48 -1.01
N GLN A 221 16.13 24.50 -1.92
CA GLN A 221 14.98 23.72 -2.33
C GLN A 221 14.36 22.95 -1.15
N PHE A 222 15.18 22.26 -0.36
CA PHE A 222 14.72 21.55 0.84
C PHE A 222 13.96 22.47 1.79
N ASN A 223 14.49 23.67 2.07
CA ASN A 223 13.85 24.65 2.94
C ASN A 223 12.62 25.35 2.32
N SER A 224 12.46 25.29 1.00
CA SER A 224 11.28 25.82 0.31
C SER A 224 10.11 24.83 0.26
N LEU A 225 10.36 23.55 0.56
CA LEU A 225 9.38 22.49 0.53
C LEU A 225 8.92 22.15 1.95
N ARG A 226 7.70 21.66 2.06
CA ARG A 226 7.19 21.14 3.32
C ARG A 226 7.83 19.78 3.63
N TYR A 227 8.42 19.65 4.81
CA TYR A 227 8.92 18.37 5.31
C TYR A 227 8.92 18.32 6.84
N GLU A 228 8.05 17.47 7.38
CA GLU A 228 7.83 17.25 8.81
C GLU A 228 8.16 15.80 9.21
N GLY A 229 8.78 15.04 8.28
CA GLY A 229 9.11 13.63 8.44
C GLY A 229 8.29 12.72 7.53
N GLN A 230 8.32 11.43 7.84
CA GLN A 230 7.46 10.44 7.18
C GLN A 230 5.99 10.85 7.33
N TYR A 231 5.21 10.68 6.27
CA TYR A 231 3.81 11.10 6.19
C TYR A 231 3.57 12.61 6.18
N THR A 232 4.56 13.42 5.74
CA THR A 232 4.27 14.81 5.38
C THR A 232 3.28 14.80 4.20
N PRO A 233 2.04 15.32 4.34
CA PRO A 233 1.04 15.20 3.29
C PRO A 233 1.43 16.01 2.04
N PRO A 234 1.01 15.60 0.83
CA PRO A 234 1.15 16.40 -0.38
C PRO A 234 0.55 17.80 -0.22
N SER A 235 1.16 18.79 -0.87
CA SER A 235 0.74 20.19 -0.78
C SER A 235 0.82 20.90 -2.13
N LEU A 236 0.20 22.09 -2.22
CA LEU A 236 0.26 22.93 -3.42
C LEU A 236 1.64 23.58 -3.63
N GLU A 237 2.38 23.82 -2.55
CA GLU A 237 3.74 24.37 -2.56
C GLU A 237 4.82 23.30 -2.78
N GLY A 238 4.47 22.03 -2.55
CA GLY A 238 5.35 20.88 -2.69
C GLY A 238 5.82 20.36 -1.34
N SER A 239 5.73 19.05 -1.17
CA SER A 239 6.14 18.33 0.03
C SER A 239 7.20 17.30 -0.31
N ILE A 240 8.15 17.08 0.61
CA ILE A 240 9.09 15.97 0.50
C ILE A 240 8.43 14.71 1.09
N VAL A 241 8.36 13.65 0.28
CA VAL A 241 7.91 12.33 0.71
C VAL A 241 9.14 11.45 0.88
N TYR A 242 9.41 11.04 2.12
CA TYR A 242 10.54 10.19 2.48
C TYR A 242 10.22 9.26 3.67
N PRO A 243 10.39 7.92 3.54
CA PRO A 243 10.70 7.20 2.30
C PRO A 243 9.66 7.48 1.21
N GLY A 244 10.11 7.49 -0.04
CA GLY A 244 9.28 7.79 -1.20
C GLY A 244 8.24 6.74 -1.52
N ASN A 245 7.45 6.98 -2.57
CA ASN A 245 6.45 6.02 -3.06
C ASN A 245 7.08 4.74 -3.69
N VAL A 246 8.37 4.78 -4.05
CA VAL A 246 9.13 3.55 -4.37
C VAL A 246 9.43 2.71 -3.11
N GLY A 247 9.18 3.26 -1.92
CA GLY A 247 9.23 2.56 -0.65
C GLY A 247 10.62 2.11 -0.21
N VAL A 248 10.72 1.75 1.07
CA VAL A 248 11.90 1.08 1.62
C VAL A 248 12.01 -0.34 1.07
N MET A 249 10.92 -1.10 1.14
CA MET A 249 10.75 -2.40 0.51
C MET A 249 9.71 -2.27 -0.60
N ASN A 250 9.91 -2.95 -1.73
CA ASN A 250 9.01 -2.89 -2.90
C ASN A 250 9.01 -4.25 -3.62
N TRP A 251 8.86 -4.30 -4.95
CA TRP A 251 8.77 -5.48 -5.82
C TRP A 251 9.65 -6.70 -5.50
N GLY A 252 10.80 -6.51 -4.84
CA GLY A 252 11.70 -7.61 -4.47
C GLY A 252 11.25 -8.43 -3.24
N GLY A 253 10.27 -7.93 -2.48
CA GLY A 253 9.79 -8.57 -1.26
C GLY A 253 10.90 -8.86 -0.25
N VAL A 254 10.76 -9.98 0.46
CA VAL A 254 11.73 -10.48 1.44
C VAL A 254 11.95 -11.97 1.26
N ALA A 255 13.13 -12.45 1.65
CA ALA A 255 13.43 -13.87 1.75
C ALA A 255 13.57 -14.27 3.22
N VAL A 256 13.10 -15.46 3.59
CA VAL A 256 13.15 -15.96 4.96
C VAL A 256 13.81 -17.33 4.97
N ASP A 257 14.73 -17.54 5.90
CA ASP A 257 15.28 -18.85 6.27
C ASP A 257 14.47 -19.39 7.46
N PRO A 258 13.60 -20.40 7.26
CA PRO A 258 12.73 -20.91 8.31
C PRO A 258 13.47 -21.74 9.36
N GLU A 259 14.66 -22.28 9.06
CA GLU A 259 15.45 -23.00 10.07
C GLU A 259 16.18 -22.03 10.99
N ARG A 260 16.77 -20.99 10.41
CA ARG A 260 17.53 -19.97 11.16
C ARG A 260 16.68 -18.85 11.72
N GLN A 261 15.40 -18.78 11.32
CA GLN A 261 14.48 -17.70 11.68
C GLN A 261 15.06 -16.33 11.31
N ALA A 262 15.63 -16.24 10.10
CA ALA A 262 16.33 -15.06 9.60
C ALA A 262 15.65 -14.50 8.35
N LEU A 263 15.46 -13.18 8.30
CA LEU A 263 14.87 -12.46 7.18
C LEU A 263 15.92 -11.62 6.45
N PHE A 264 15.88 -11.65 5.13
CA PHE A 264 16.77 -10.92 4.23
C PHE A 264 15.95 -10.01 3.31
N THR A 265 16.33 -8.74 3.21
CA THR A 265 15.67 -7.77 2.35
C THR A 265 16.64 -6.69 1.86
N GLY A 266 16.32 -6.09 0.72
CA GLY A 266 17.01 -4.92 0.19
C GLY A 266 16.23 -3.65 0.52
N ALA A 267 16.82 -2.78 1.35
CA ALA A 267 16.23 -1.48 1.66
C ALA A 267 16.67 -0.39 0.68
N LYS A 268 15.74 0.46 0.26
CA LYS A 268 15.99 1.63 -0.59
C LYS A 268 15.55 2.90 0.11
N TYR A 269 16.32 3.97 -0.03
CA TYR A 269 16.01 5.25 0.59
C TYR A 269 16.03 6.35 -0.47
N LEU A 270 14.87 6.57 -1.08
CA LEU A 270 14.68 7.57 -2.14
C LEU A 270 13.63 8.57 -1.69
N ALA A 271 13.94 9.86 -1.83
CA ALA A 271 13.01 10.95 -1.56
C ALA A 271 12.37 11.45 -2.86
N PHE A 272 11.11 11.87 -2.76
CA PHE A 272 10.35 12.42 -3.88
C PHE A 272 9.74 13.75 -3.47
N ILE A 273 9.55 14.63 -4.45
CA ILE A 273 8.79 15.86 -4.27
C ILE A 273 7.39 15.60 -4.80
N SER A 274 6.40 15.71 -3.93
CA SER A 274 4.98 15.62 -4.29
C SER A 274 4.36 17.00 -4.27
N THR A 275 3.87 17.46 -5.42
CA THR A 275 3.20 18.74 -5.57
C THR A 275 1.83 18.51 -6.18
N LEU A 276 0.78 18.86 -5.44
CA LEU A 276 -0.58 18.84 -5.96
C LEU A 276 -0.79 20.04 -6.87
N VAL A 277 -1.39 19.82 -8.04
CA VAL A 277 -1.63 20.86 -9.04
C VAL A 277 -3.12 20.89 -9.34
N PRO A 278 -3.84 22.00 -9.08
CA PRO A 278 -5.27 22.07 -9.34
C PRO A 278 -5.64 21.66 -10.77
N ARG A 279 -6.77 20.95 -10.95
CA ARG A 279 -7.19 20.40 -12.25
C ARG A 279 -7.08 21.33 -13.44
N GLU A 280 -7.55 22.57 -13.29
CA GLU A 280 -7.58 23.55 -14.37
C GLU A 280 -6.16 23.87 -14.87
N GLU A 281 -5.22 23.99 -13.95
CA GLU A 281 -3.82 24.19 -14.25
C GLU A 281 -3.16 22.92 -14.79
N GLY A 282 -3.47 21.75 -14.23
CA GLY A 282 -3.00 20.46 -14.73
C GLY A 282 -3.36 20.24 -16.20
N ARG A 283 -4.62 20.47 -16.57
CA ARG A 283 -5.10 20.39 -17.97
C ARG A 283 -4.34 21.33 -18.90
N ARG A 284 -3.96 22.53 -18.43
CA ARG A 284 -3.16 23.49 -19.19
C ARG A 284 -1.73 22.98 -19.41
N ARG A 285 -1.08 22.41 -18.38
CA ARG A 285 0.30 21.90 -18.46
C ARG A 285 0.42 20.67 -19.36
N THR A 286 -0.54 19.75 -19.30
CA THR A 286 -0.57 18.56 -20.18
C THR A 286 -0.73 18.96 -21.65
N ARG A 287 -1.58 19.95 -21.96
CA ARG A 287 -1.72 20.50 -23.33
C ARG A 287 -0.43 21.14 -23.86
N LEU A 288 0.46 21.60 -22.98
CA LEU A 288 1.75 22.18 -23.33
C LEU A 288 2.90 21.15 -23.37
N GLY A 289 2.60 19.85 -23.21
CA GLY A 289 3.59 18.77 -23.28
C GLY A 289 4.46 18.62 -22.03
N GLN A 290 4.12 19.27 -20.92
CA GLN A 290 4.80 19.08 -19.63
C GLN A 290 4.26 17.82 -18.95
N ARG A 291 5.15 16.92 -18.50
CA ARG A 291 4.75 15.75 -17.69
C ARG A 291 4.32 16.25 -16.31
N THR A 292 3.02 16.26 -16.04
CA THR A 292 2.46 16.50 -14.71
C THR A 292 1.50 15.36 -14.43
N ARG A 293 1.72 14.60 -13.34
CA ARG A 293 0.68 13.73 -12.77
C ARG A 293 -0.31 14.69 -12.11
N VAL A 294 -1.50 14.84 -12.70
CA VAL A 294 -2.49 15.81 -12.26
C VAL A 294 -3.20 15.22 -11.06
N ALA A 295 -3.10 15.85 -9.90
CA ALA A 295 -3.98 15.57 -8.79
C ALA A 295 -5.26 16.39 -8.98
N ALA A 296 -6.40 15.69 -8.93
CA ALA A 296 -7.79 16.15 -8.94
C ALA A 296 -8.13 17.43 -9.69
#